data_AF-A0A5T3EMH3-F1
#
_entry.id   AF-A0A5T3EMH3-F1
#
_cell.length_a   1.000
_cell.length_b   1.000
_cell.length_c   1.000
_cell.angle_alpha   90.00
_cell.angle_beta   90.00
_cell.angle_gamma   90.00
#
_symmetry.space_group_name_H-M   'P 1'
#
loop_
_entity.id
_entity.type
_entity.pdbx_description
1 polymer ?
#
loop_
_entity_poly.entity_id
_entity_poly.type
_entity_poly.pdbx_seq_one_letter_code
_entity_poly.pdbx_strand_id
1 'polypeptide(L)'
;DIFYTEMDKGVNLSRFKIYITKILSTTLVKEEKNGEIAELIKMRKNIGSIITTNYDTLIEQFFEFEPLIGNSILLSNPYGSVYKIHGCVSAPSELTITEEDYDYFDNKYELIRAQLLSLFIHNPVIFIGYSISDRNIQQILKTIFSYVPTNSDIANKIRSNFLLVEYEKDSRSNTISEHDIYIGNATTIRINKIKTDDYASIYESLSDLILPVSAMDIRKVQKVWNEIRSGGDIEVKITEDLDQLKNGQMVLAV
;
A
#
# COMPACT_ATOMS: atom_id res chain seq x y z
N ASP A 1 13.69 -29.18 -7.60
CA ASP A 1 13.91 -27.84 -8.20
C ASP A 1 12.53 -27.27 -8.49
N ILE A 2 12.24 -26.08 -7.97
CA ILE A 2 10.91 -25.42 -8.02
C ILE A 2 10.36 -25.40 -9.45
N PHE A 3 11.23 -25.16 -10.44
CA PHE A 3 10.84 -25.14 -11.84
C PHE A 3 10.20 -26.46 -12.28
N TYR A 4 10.88 -27.60 -12.03
CA TYR A 4 10.38 -28.91 -12.43
C TYR A 4 9.15 -29.33 -11.63
N THR A 5 9.14 -29.06 -10.32
CA THR A 5 7.99 -29.40 -9.45
C THR A 5 6.70 -28.72 -9.87
N GLU A 6 6.77 -27.47 -10.31
CA GLU A 6 5.60 -26.71 -10.77
C GLU A 6 5.21 -27.07 -12.21
N MET A 7 6.19 -27.39 -13.05
CA MET A 7 5.94 -27.91 -14.40
C MET A 7 5.18 -29.25 -14.36
N ASP A 8 5.49 -30.12 -13.40
CA ASP A 8 4.76 -31.38 -13.17
C ASP A 8 3.29 -31.16 -12.75
N LYS A 9 2.98 -29.98 -12.19
CA LYS A 9 1.61 -29.54 -11.87
C LYS A 9 0.92 -28.81 -13.02
N GLY A 10 1.56 -28.72 -14.19
CA GLY A 10 1.07 -28.00 -15.36
C GLY A 10 1.26 -26.48 -15.29
N VAL A 11 2.03 -25.97 -14.32
CA VAL A 11 2.31 -24.54 -14.16
C VAL A 11 3.65 -24.21 -14.83
N ASN A 12 3.61 -23.44 -15.91
CA ASN A 12 4.83 -23.00 -16.59
C ASN A 12 5.40 -21.74 -15.90
N LEU A 13 6.43 -21.94 -15.08
CA LEU A 13 7.14 -20.87 -14.40
C LEU A 13 8.39 -20.44 -15.15
N SER A 14 8.59 -19.13 -15.30
CA SER A 14 9.84 -18.59 -15.82
C SER A 14 11.00 -18.84 -14.86
N ARG A 15 12.05 -19.53 -15.33
CA ARG A 15 13.30 -19.72 -14.58
C ARG A 15 13.94 -18.39 -14.18
N PHE A 16 13.82 -17.39 -15.05
CA PHE A 16 14.31 -16.04 -14.77
C PHE A 16 13.57 -15.44 -13.56
N LYS A 17 12.23 -15.52 -13.54
CA LYS A 17 11.43 -15.04 -12.40
C LYS A 17 11.76 -15.78 -11.11
N ILE A 18 11.93 -17.12 -11.17
CA ILE A 18 12.38 -17.92 -10.02
C ILE A 18 13.77 -17.47 -9.52
N TYR A 19 14.67 -17.12 -10.42
CA TYR A 19 15.99 -16.63 -10.03
C TYR A 19 15.90 -15.27 -9.34
N ILE A 20 15.09 -14.35 -9.86
CA ILE A 20 14.88 -13.04 -9.24
C ILE A 20 14.29 -13.18 -7.83
N THR A 21 13.29 -14.06 -7.62
CA THR A 21 12.73 -14.25 -6.27
C THR A 21 13.76 -14.73 -5.27
N LYS A 22 14.72 -15.57 -5.68
CA LYS A 22 15.81 -16.01 -4.80
C LYS A 22 16.75 -14.87 -4.40
N ILE A 23 17.01 -13.92 -5.31
CA ILE A 23 17.84 -12.75 -5.00
C ILE A 23 17.10 -11.82 -4.04
N LEU A 24 15.81 -11.59 -4.28
CA LEU A 24 15.02 -10.58 -3.57
C LEU A 24 14.30 -11.10 -2.32
N SER A 25 14.34 -12.41 -2.04
CA SER A 25 13.66 -12.99 -0.88
C SER A 25 14.33 -12.65 0.45
N THR A 26 15.59 -12.26 0.44
CA THR A 26 16.36 -11.96 1.66
C THR A 26 16.39 -10.47 1.88
N THR A 27 15.66 -10.00 2.89
CA THR A 27 15.70 -8.61 3.34
C THR A 27 16.46 -8.53 4.65
N LEU A 28 17.52 -7.72 4.68
CA LEU A 28 18.30 -7.45 5.89
C LEU A 28 18.01 -6.05 6.37
N VAL A 29 17.52 -5.94 7.60
CA VAL A 29 17.32 -4.67 8.27
C VAL A 29 18.68 -4.14 8.72
N LYS A 30 18.94 -2.89 8.38
CA LYS A 30 20.11 -2.15 8.85
C LYS A 30 19.91 -1.75 10.31
N GLU A 31 20.85 -2.11 11.19
CA GLU A 31 20.71 -1.85 12.62
C GLU A 31 20.55 -0.36 12.94
N GLU A 32 21.22 0.51 12.18
CA GLU A 32 21.11 1.97 12.33
C GLU A 32 19.71 2.52 12.02
N LYS A 33 18.86 1.75 11.33
CA LYS A 33 17.48 2.13 10.99
C LYS A 33 16.43 1.58 11.95
N ASN A 34 16.82 0.86 13.00
CA ASN A 34 15.87 0.28 13.97
C ASN A 34 14.95 1.33 14.63
N GLY A 35 15.46 2.52 14.92
CA GLY A 35 14.65 3.61 15.48
C GLY A 35 13.56 4.10 14.51
N GLU A 36 13.92 4.31 13.25
CA GLU A 36 12.99 4.69 12.18
C GLU A 36 11.93 3.61 11.93
N ILE A 37 12.33 2.33 11.96
CA ILE A 37 11.41 1.20 11.80
C ILE A 37 10.44 1.09 12.98
N ALA A 38 10.86 1.41 14.20
CA ALA A 38 9.96 1.43 15.34
C ALA A 38 8.83 2.46 15.15
N GLU A 39 9.14 3.65 14.61
CA GLU A 39 8.12 4.65 14.26
C GLU A 39 7.23 4.20 13.10
N LEU A 40 7.80 3.54 12.08
CA LEU A 40 7.04 2.93 10.99
C LEU A 40 6.01 1.89 11.51
N ILE A 41 6.41 1.06 12.48
CA ILE A 41 5.50 0.08 13.09
C ILE A 41 4.42 0.80 13.92
N LYS A 42 4.76 1.85 14.67
CA LYS A 42 3.78 2.60 15.47
C LYS A 42 2.71 3.26 14.61
N MET A 43 3.06 3.83 13.46
CA MET A 43 2.08 4.47 12.57
C MET A 43 1.07 3.50 11.97
N ARG A 44 1.33 2.18 11.97
CA ARG A 44 0.46 1.16 11.34
C ARG A 44 -1.01 1.22 11.77
N LYS A 45 -1.29 1.66 13.00
CA LYS A 45 -2.66 1.80 13.55
C LYS A 45 -3.53 2.82 12.78
N ASN A 46 -2.89 3.78 12.11
CA ASN A 46 -3.53 4.87 11.38
C ASN A 46 -3.49 4.67 9.85
N ILE A 47 -2.96 3.54 9.38
CA ILE A 47 -2.84 3.25 7.95
C ILE A 47 -3.93 2.27 7.53
N GLY A 48 -4.71 2.69 6.53
CA GLY A 48 -5.77 1.87 5.94
C GLY A 48 -5.21 0.75 5.07
N SER A 49 -4.39 1.10 4.09
CA SER A 49 -3.84 0.16 3.11
C SER A 49 -2.47 0.61 2.62
N ILE A 50 -1.69 -0.32 2.09
CA ILE A 50 -0.40 -0.02 1.45
C ILE A 50 -0.43 -0.54 0.03
N ILE A 51 0.08 0.26 -0.92
CA ILE A 51 0.24 -0.14 -2.31
C ILE A 51 1.73 -0.03 -2.63
N THR A 52 2.31 -1.08 -3.22
CA THR A 52 3.74 -1.12 -3.50
C THR A 52 4.05 -1.83 -4.81
N THR A 53 5.05 -1.30 -5.50
CA THR A 53 5.72 -1.94 -6.65
C THR A 53 6.90 -2.81 -6.21
N ASN A 54 7.22 -2.86 -4.91
CA ASN A 54 8.30 -3.66 -4.38
C ASN A 54 7.93 -5.15 -4.32
N TYR A 55 8.92 -6.00 -4.57
CA TYR A 55 8.72 -7.46 -4.63
C TYR A 55 8.88 -8.15 -3.26
N ASP A 56 9.69 -7.57 -2.36
CA ASP A 56 10.03 -8.11 -1.03
C ASP A 56 8.86 -8.08 -0.03
N THR A 57 8.96 -8.81 1.07
CA THR A 57 7.88 -8.94 2.07
C THR A 57 8.06 -8.05 3.32
N LEU A 58 8.82 -6.95 3.22
CA LEU A 58 9.21 -6.16 4.39
C LEU A 58 8.00 -5.49 5.06
N ILE A 59 7.07 -4.97 4.26
CA ILE A 59 5.89 -4.28 4.77
C ILE A 59 4.95 -5.25 5.47
N GLU A 60 4.74 -6.42 4.90
CA GLU A 60 3.93 -7.49 5.47
C GLU A 60 4.44 -7.89 6.86
N GLN A 61 5.77 -7.94 7.03
CA GLN A 61 6.40 -8.25 8.32
C GLN A 61 6.17 -7.16 9.38
N PHE A 62 6.21 -5.88 9.02
CA PHE A 62 6.07 -4.78 9.98
C PHE A 62 4.62 -4.37 10.26
N PHE A 63 3.77 -4.41 9.24
CA PHE A 63 2.38 -3.98 9.34
C PHE A 63 1.43 -5.11 9.71
N GLU A 64 1.83 -6.38 9.54
CA GLU A 64 0.94 -7.54 9.68
C GLU A 64 -0.31 -7.41 8.80
N PHE A 65 -0.13 -6.88 7.59
CA PHE A 65 -1.19 -6.71 6.61
C PHE A 65 -1.20 -7.88 5.63
N GLU A 66 -2.38 -8.21 5.12
CA GLU A 66 -2.57 -9.31 4.18
C GLU A 66 -2.05 -8.92 2.78
N PRO A 67 -1.09 -9.67 2.20
CA PRO A 67 -0.62 -9.38 0.86
C PRO A 67 -1.66 -9.76 -0.19
N LEU A 68 -1.99 -8.80 -1.05
CA LEU A 68 -2.83 -8.99 -2.23
C LEU A 68 -1.96 -8.91 -3.47
N ILE A 69 -1.78 -10.05 -4.12
CA ILE A 69 -0.89 -10.25 -5.27
C ILE A 69 -1.73 -10.50 -6.52
N GLY A 70 -1.42 -9.80 -7.62
CA GLY A 70 -2.05 -10.01 -8.91
C GLY A 70 -3.58 -9.90 -8.87
N ASN A 71 -4.29 -10.97 -9.22
CA ASN A 71 -5.76 -10.96 -9.31
C ASN A 71 -6.47 -10.98 -7.94
N SER A 72 -5.78 -11.37 -6.87
CA SER A 72 -6.39 -11.41 -5.52
C SER A 72 -6.76 -10.01 -5.00
N ILE A 73 -6.26 -8.96 -5.67
CA ILE A 73 -6.62 -7.56 -5.47
C ILE A 73 -8.11 -7.30 -5.76
N LEU A 74 -8.71 -8.06 -6.68
CA LEU A 74 -10.09 -7.86 -7.08
C LEU A 74 -11.04 -8.31 -5.98
N LEU A 75 -11.99 -7.44 -5.60
CA LEU A 75 -13.01 -7.71 -4.57
C LEU A 75 -12.47 -7.89 -3.15
N SER A 76 -11.17 -7.70 -2.92
CA SER A 76 -10.56 -7.74 -1.60
C SER A 76 -10.97 -6.55 -0.73
N ASN A 77 -10.98 -6.72 0.58
CA ASN A 77 -11.07 -5.59 1.50
C ASN A 77 -9.80 -4.72 1.40
N PRO A 78 -9.88 -3.42 1.11
CA PRO A 78 -8.71 -2.56 1.09
C PRO A 78 -8.07 -2.37 2.45
N TYR A 79 -8.84 -2.43 3.53
CA TYR A 79 -8.32 -2.15 4.86
C TYR A 79 -7.48 -3.32 5.38
N GLY A 80 -6.23 -3.04 5.75
CA GLY A 80 -5.29 -4.03 6.27
C GLY A 80 -4.59 -4.84 5.21
N SER A 81 -4.55 -4.32 3.99
CA SER A 81 -4.03 -5.04 2.84
C SER A 81 -2.79 -4.37 2.27
N VAL A 82 -1.86 -5.19 1.78
CA VAL A 82 -0.68 -4.76 0.99
C VAL A 82 -0.93 -5.13 -0.46
N TYR A 83 -1.27 -4.16 -1.29
CA TYR A 83 -1.43 -4.32 -2.72
C TYR A 83 -0.06 -4.41 -3.39
N LYS A 84 0.30 -5.59 -3.86
CA LYS A 84 1.58 -5.89 -4.51
C LYS A 84 1.41 -5.93 -6.01
N ILE A 85 1.49 -4.75 -6.59
CA ILE A 85 0.98 -4.51 -7.94
C ILE A 85 1.90 -5.08 -9.01
N HIS A 86 3.20 -5.19 -8.75
CA HIS A 86 4.14 -5.88 -9.65
C HIS A 86 4.42 -7.34 -9.21
N GLY A 87 3.59 -7.90 -8.34
CA GLY A 87 3.78 -9.24 -7.80
C GLY A 87 4.62 -9.28 -6.52
N CYS A 88 4.96 -10.48 -6.08
CA CYS A 88 5.70 -10.73 -4.84
C CYS A 88 6.71 -11.86 -5.01
N VAL A 89 7.81 -11.81 -4.25
CA VAL A 89 8.77 -12.93 -4.18
C VAL A 89 8.15 -14.25 -3.71
N SER A 90 7.03 -14.20 -2.98
CA SER A 90 6.27 -15.40 -2.58
C SER A 90 5.47 -16.03 -3.71
N ALA A 91 5.26 -15.33 -4.83
CA ALA A 91 4.48 -15.79 -5.98
C ALA A 91 5.23 -15.52 -7.30
N PRO A 92 6.26 -16.33 -7.65
CA PRO A 92 7.11 -16.08 -8.82
C PRO A 92 6.36 -16.03 -10.16
N SER A 93 5.21 -16.71 -10.28
CA SER A 93 4.37 -16.70 -11.49
C SER A 93 3.69 -15.36 -11.74
N GLU A 94 3.47 -14.57 -10.68
CA GLU A 94 2.72 -13.31 -10.72
C GLU A 94 3.62 -12.07 -10.74
N LEU A 95 4.93 -12.26 -10.87
CA LEU A 95 5.86 -11.14 -10.99
C LEU A 95 5.73 -10.42 -12.32
N THR A 96 5.73 -9.09 -12.27
CA THR A 96 5.84 -8.19 -13.43
C THR A 96 7.27 -7.66 -13.51
N ILE A 97 8.05 -8.16 -14.48
CA ILE A 97 9.46 -7.77 -14.65
C ILE A 97 9.82 -7.57 -16.13
N THR A 98 9.41 -8.47 -17.03
CA THR A 98 9.76 -8.37 -18.47
C THR A 98 8.81 -7.44 -19.21
N GLU A 99 9.19 -7.00 -20.40
CA GLU A 99 8.33 -6.16 -21.25
C GLU A 99 6.99 -6.86 -21.54
N GLU A 100 7.01 -8.16 -21.83
CA GLU A 100 5.78 -8.93 -22.03
C GLU A 100 4.91 -9.00 -20.77
N ASP A 101 5.54 -9.00 -19.59
CA ASP A 101 4.79 -8.93 -18.34
C ASP A 101 4.11 -7.57 -18.18
N TYR A 102 4.76 -6.48 -18.55
CA TYR A 102 4.17 -5.14 -18.51
C TYR A 102 3.02 -5.00 -19.52
N ASP A 103 3.16 -5.55 -20.73
CA ASP A 103 2.09 -5.58 -21.73
C ASP A 103 0.88 -6.39 -21.25
N TYR A 104 1.12 -7.56 -20.65
CA TYR A 104 0.08 -8.37 -20.06
C TYR A 104 -0.57 -7.67 -18.85
N PHE A 105 0.27 -7.04 -18.02
CA PHE A 105 -0.14 -6.28 -16.85
C PHE A 105 -1.07 -5.13 -17.26
N ASP A 106 -0.69 -4.29 -18.22
CA ASP A 106 -1.51 -3.14 -18.65
C ASP A 106 -2.93 -3.53 -19.06
N ASN A 107 -3.09 -4.67 -19.74
CA ASN A 107 -4.40 -5.18 -20.15
C ASN A 107 -5.23 -5.73 -18.98
N LYS A 108 -4.59 -6.43 -18.04
CA LYS A 108 -5.28 -7.07 -16.90
C LYS A 108 -5.57 -6.10 -15.76
N TYR A 109 -4.79 -5.03 -15.68
CA TYR A 109 -4.73 -4.11 -14.55
C TYR A 109 -5.68 -2.92 -14.70
N GLU A 110 -6.51 -2.87 -15.76
CA GLU A 110 -7.53 -1.82 -15.93
C GLU A 110 -8.50 -1.77 -14.73
N LEU A 111 -8.97 -2.93 -14.27
CA LEU A 111 -9.90 -3.00 -13.14
C LEU A 111 -9.22 -2.62 -11.82
N ILE A 112 -7.95 -3.00 -11.65
CA ILE A 112 -7.17 -2.63 -10.46
C ILE A 112 -6.87 -1.14 -10.47
N ARG A 113 -6.54 -0.54 -11.62
CA ARG A 113 -6.41 0.92 -11.78
C ARG A 113 -7.69 1.62 -11.38
N ALA A 114 -8.85 1.14 -11.80
CA ALA A 114 -10.14 1.72 -11.41
C ALA A 114 -10.34 1.69 -9.88
N GLN A 115 -10.01 0.58 -9.22
CA GLN A 115 -10.07 0.46 -7.76
C GLN A 115 -9.08 1.40 -7.06
N LEU A 116 -7.83 1.48 -7.55
CA LEU A 116 -6.81 2.39 -7.01
C LEU A 116 -7.21 3.86 -7.17
N LEU A 117 -7.74 4.25 -8.33
CA LEU A 117 -8.26 5.60 -8.57
C LEU A 117 -9.37 5.95 -7.57
N SER A 118 -10.30 5.02 -7.33
CA SER A 118 -11.35 5.19 -6.32
C SER A 118 -10.74 5.37 -4.93
N LEU A 119 -9.77 4.54 -4.54
CA LEU A 119 -9.09 4.66 -3.24
C LEU A 119 -8.40 6.01 -3.09
N PHE A 120 -7.72 6.51 -4.12
CA PHE A 120 -7.00 7.78 -4.07
C PHE A 120 -7.92 9.01 -4.03
N ILE A 121 -9.11 8.94 -4.62
CA ILE A 121 -10.09 10.03 -4.57
C ILE A 121 -10.70 10.15 -3.17
N HIS A 122 -10.96 9.02 -2.51
CA HIS A 122 -11.68 8.97 -1.25
C HIS A 122 -10.80 9.03 0.01
N ASN A 123 -9.49 8.81 -0.11
CA ASN A 123 -8.58 8.73 1.03
C ASN A 123 -7.36 9.64 0.87
N PRO A 124 -6.77 10.14 1.96
CA PRO A 124 -5.42 10.70 1.93
C PRO A 124 -4.40 9.66 1.48
N VAL A 125 -3.46 10.06 0.62
CA VAL A 125 -2.44 9.21 0.01
C VAL A 125 -1.07 9.84 0.21
N ILE A 126 -0.14 9.04 0.72
CA ILE A 126 1.26 9.43 0.92
C ILE A 126 2.12 8.56 0.00
N PHE A 127 2.79 9.19 -0.96
CA PHE A 127 3.74 8.52 -1.84
C PHE A 127 5.13 8.55 -1.22
N ILE A 128 5.71 7.39 -0.93
CA ILE A 128 7.03 7.23 -0.32
C ILE A 128 7.96 6.50 -1.28
N GLY A 129 9.19 6.99 -1.43
CA GLY A 129 10.18 6.36 -2.31
C GLY A 129 9.95 6.61 -3.80
N TYR A 130 9.03 7.53 -4.13
CA TYR A 130 8.76 7.96 -5.49
C TYR A 130 9.36 9.34 -5.76
N SER A 131 9.79 9.55 -6.99
CA SER A 131 10.06 10.90 -7.50
C SER A 131 8.83 11.44 -8.21
N ILE A 132 8.70 12.77 -8.28
CA ILE A 132 7.69 13.41 -9.12
C ILE A 132 7.82 13.03 -10.61
N SER A 133 9.00 12.57 -11.02
CA SER A 133 9.29 12.14 -12.38
C SER A 133 8.82 10.71 -12.67
N ASP A 134 8.32 9.99 -11.68
CA ASP A 134 7.79 8.63 -11.86
C ASP A 134 6.57 8.64 -12.80
N ARG A 135 6.63 7.84 -13.85
CA ARG A 135 5.60 7.81 -14.90
C ARG A 135 4.26 7.28 -14.36
N ASN A 136 4.28 6.30 -13.46
CA ASN A 136 3.06 5.73 -12.89
C ASN A 136 2.35 6.77 -12.02
N ILE A 137 3.10 7.47 -11.15
CA ILE A 137 2.56 8.55 -10.31
C ILE A 137 1.98 9.68 -11.18
N GLN A 138 2.74 10.14 -12.17
CA GLN A 138 2.25 11.17 -13.08
C GLN A 138 0.98 10.75 -13.80
N GLN A 139 0.90 9.49 -14.26
CA GLN A 139 -0.26 9.00 -14.98
C GLN A 139 -1.49 8.88 -14.08
N ILE A 140 -1.34 8.38 -12.86
CA ILE A 140 -2.41 8.31 -11.86
C ILE A 140 -2.96 9.72 -11.58
N LEU A 141 -2.08 10.68 -11.27
CA LEU A 141 -2.50 12.05 -10.96
C LEU A 141 -3.12 12.72 -12.18
N LYS A 142 -2.56 12.52 -13.38
CA LYS A 142 -3.15 12.97 -14.65
C LYS A 142 -4.57 12.45 -14.81
N THR A 143 -4.79 11.17 -14.60
CA THR A 143 -6.11 10.55 -14.71
C THR A 143 -7.09 11.14 -13.71
N ILE A 144 -6.75 11.19 -12.42
CA ILE A 144 -7.64 11.73 -11.36
C ILE A 144 -8.10 13.13 -11.70
N PHE A 145 -7.15 14.00 -12.04
CA PHE A 145 -7.46 15.40 -12.26
C PHE A 145 -7.94 15.74 -13.67
N SER A 146 -7.84 14.82 -14.64
CA SER A 146 -8.51 15.00 -15.94
C SER A 146 -10.04 15.06 -15.81
N TYR A 147 -10.59 14.47 -14.74
CA TYR A 147 -12.02 14.44 -14.46
C TYR A 147 -12.50 15.57 -13.53
N VAL A 148 -11.59 16.40 -13.01
CA VAL A 148 -11.92 17.42 -12.01
C VAL A 148 -11.55 18.80 -12.54
N PRO A 149 -12.48 19.78 -12.55
CA PRO A 149 -12.15 21.15 -12.94
C PRO A 149 -11.06 21.72 -12.03
N THR A 150 -9.94 22.16 -12.60
CA THR A 150 -8.73 22.52 -11.86
C THR A 150 -8.87 23.66 -10.87
N ASN A 151 -9.81 24.58 -11.12
CA ASN A 151 -10.08 25.73 -10.24
C ASN A 151 -11.36 25.52 -9.39
N SER A 152 -11.64 24.29 -8.98
CA SER A 152 -12.80 23.96 -8.13
C SER A 152 -12.41 23.65 -6.70
N ASP A 153 -13.34 23.82 -5.77
CA ASP A 153 -13.17 23.39 -4.37
C ASP A 153 -12.90 21.88 -4.27
N ILE A 154 -13.43 21.10 -5.21
CA ILE A 154 -13.19 19.66 -5.31
C ILE A 154 -11.72 19.40 -5.66
N ALA A 155 -11.15 20.12 -6.62
CA ALA A 155 -9.73 20.01 -6.94
C ALA A 155 -8.83 20.37 -5.75
N ASN A 156 -9.19 21.40 -4.99
CA ASN A 156 -8.45 21.79 -3.78
C ASN A 156 -8.49 20.71 -2.69
N LYS A 157 -9.65 20.08 -2.47
CA LYS A 157 -9.79 18.96 -1.53
C LYS A 157 -8.99 17.73 -1.95
N ILE A 158 -9.09 17.37 -3.23
CA ILE A 158 -8.33 16.25 -3.79
C ILE A 158 -6.83 16.54 -3.70
N ARG A 159 -6.39 17.77 -4.00
CA ARG A 159 -5.00 18.21 -3.82
C ARG A 159 -4.52 18.02 -2.38
N SER A 160 -5.32 18.41 -1.39
CA SER A 160 -4.93 18.28 0.03
C SER A 160 -4.81 16.83 0.49
N ASN A 161 -5.36 15.87 -0.25
CA ASN A 161 -5.25 14.45 0.06
C ASN A 161 -3.91 13.85 -0.33
N PHE A 162 -3.10 14.51 -1.16
CA PHE A 162 -1.83 13.95 -1.63
C PHE A 162 -0.63 14.56 -0.94
N LEU A 163 0.30 13.70 -0.51
CA LEU A 163 1.62 14.08 -0.04
C LEU A 163 2.67 13.23 -0.73
N LEU A 164 3.64 13.87 -1.40
CA LEU A 164 4.80 13.20 -1.98
C LEU A 164 6.02 13.35 -1.05
N VAL A 165 6.62 12.24 -0.67
CA VAL A 165 7.84 12.20 0.13
C VAL A 165 8.98 11.71 -0.76
N GLU A 166 9.89 12.62 -1.08
CA GLU A 166 11.09 12.34 -1.85
C GLU A 166 12.30 12.19 -0.92
N TYR A 167 13.08 11.13 -1.14
CA TYR A 167 14.34 10.95 -0.44
C TYR A 167 15.35 12.03 -0.84
N GLU A 168 15.90 12.72 0.16
CA GLU A 168 17.01 13.64 -0.01
C GLU A 168 18.05 13.35 1.07
N LYS A 169 19.13 12.70 0.67
CA LYS A 169 20.19 12.24 1.58
C LYS A 169 20.64 13.36 2.52
N ASP A 170 20.78 13.03 3.81
CA ASP A 170 21.25 13.93 4.87
C ASP A 170 20.34 15.16 5.13
N SER A 171 19.15 15.21 4.52
CA SER A 171 18.16 16.27 4.73
C SER A 171 17.24 15.91 5.88
N ARG A 172 17.04 16.84 6.82
CA ARG A 172 16.07 16.71 7.93
C ARG A 172 14.93 17.70 7.80
N SER A 173 14.61 18.09 6.56
CA SER A 173 13.58 19.07 6.30
C SER A 173 12.20 18.49 6.52
N ASN A 174 11.43 19.10 7.41
CA ASN A 174 10.00 18.82 7.58
C ASN A 174 9.15 19.87 6.86
N THR A 175 9.75 20.64 5.94
CA THR A 175 9.06 21.71 5.22
C THR A 175 8.25 21.14 4.08
N ILE A 176 6.94 21.42 4.08
CA ILE A 176 6.05 21.11 2.97
C ILE A 176 6.17 22.23 1.94
N SER A 177 6.49 21.85 0.71
CA SER A 177 6.49 22.73 -0.46
C SER A 177 5.43 22.28 -1.45
N GLU A 178 4.88 23.22 -2.21
CA GLU A 178 4.00 22.89 -3.34
C GLU A 178 4.86 22.63 -4.59
N HIS A 179 4.51 21.60 -5.36
CA HIS A 179 5.17 21.29 -6.62
C HIS A 179 4.16 21.14 -7.76
N ASP A 180 4.42 21.80 -8.89
CA ASP A 180 3.58 21.75 -10.08
C ASP A 180 3.87 20.49 -10.92
N ILE A 181 2.84 19.67 -11.13
CA ILE A 181 2.83 18.54 -12.07
C ILE A 181 2.13 18.99 -13.34
N TYR A 182 2.78 18.79 -14.48
CA TYR A 182 2.16 19.01 -15.78
C TYR A 182 1.24 17.85 -16.15
N ILE A 183 -0.05 18.13 -16.32
CA ILE A 183 -1.06 17.10 -16.61
C ILE A 183 -1.43 17.01 -18.09
N GLY A 184 -0.96 17.95 -18.91
CA GLY A 184 -1.35 18.09 -20.32
C GLY A 184 -2.25 19.31 -20.52
N ASN A 185 -2.45 19.70 -21.79
CA ASN A 185 -3.32 20.83 -22.17
C ASN A 185 -3.06 22.14 -21.40
N ALA A 186 -1.78 22.51 -21.23
CA ALA A 186 -1.35 23.71 -20.50
C ALA A 186 -1.81 23.78 -19.02
N THR A 187 -2.23 22.66 -18.44
CA THR A 187 -2.76 22.60 -17.08
C THR A 187 -1.73 22.01 -16.13
N THR A 188 -1.47 22.71 -15.03
CA THR A 188 -0.60 22.25 -13.95
C THR A 188 -1.41 21.98 -12.69
N ILE A 189 -0.93 21.02 -11.89
CA ILE A 189 -1.52 20.71 -10.60
C ILE A 189 -0.46 20.73 -9.53
N ARG A 190 -0.74 21.51 -8.51
CA ARG A 190 0.09 21.60 -7.32
C ARG A 190 -0.19 20.41 -6.44
N ILE A 191 0.84 19.73 -5.96
CA ILE A 191 0.71 18.74 -4.89
C ILE A 191 1.67 19.08 -3.75
N ASN A 192 1.31 18.66 -2.54
CA ASN A 192 2.19 18.84 -1.39
C ASN A 192 3.36 17.86 -1.46
N LYS A 193 4.55 18.36 -1.15
CA LYS A 193 5.79 17.62 -1.26
C LYS A 193 6.72 17.92 -0.09
N ILE A 194 7.36 16.88 0.42
CA ILE A 194 8.46 16.93 1.39
C ILE A 194 9.68 16.27 0.75
N LYS A 195 10.86 16.86 0.95
CA LYS A 195 12.15 16.26 0.61
C LYS A 195 12.93 16.05 1.89
N THR A 196 13.23 14.82 2.24
CA THR A 196 13.88 14.48 3.52
C THR A 196 14.48 13.07 3.50
N ASP A 197 15.42 12.84 4.42
CA ASP A 197 15.89 11.52 4.87
C ASP A 197 15.40 11.25 6.32
N ASP A 198 14.77 12.23 6.98
CA ASP A 198 14.16 12.08 8.30
C ASP A 198 12.73 11.49 8.19
N TYR A 199 12.65 10.23 7.73
CA TYR A 199 11.38 9.50 7.62
C TYR A 199 10.74 9.24 8.99
N ALA A 200 11.55 9.12 10.04
CA ALA A 200 11.08 8.93 11.40
C ALA A 200 10.13 10.05 11.84
N SER A 201 10.46 11.31 11.55
CA SER A 201 9.59 12.46 11.86
C SER A 201 8.22 12.39 11.17
N ILE A 202 8.17 11.85 9.95
CA ILE A 202 6.92 11.65 9.20
C ILE A 202 6.09 10.54 9.87
N TYR A 203 6.73 9.42 10.21
CA TYR A 203 6.06 8.29 10.84
C TYR A 203 5.52 8.64 12.23
N GLU A 204 6.29 9.37 13.02
CA GLU A 204 5.87 9.91 14.32
C GLU A 204 4.60 10.78 14.16
N SER A 205 4.64 11.76 13.24
CA SER A 205 3.50 12.64 12.93
C SER A 205 2.24 11.87 12.53
N LEU A 206 2.39 10.79 11.75
CA LEU A 206 1.28 9.93 11.34
C LEU A 206 0.77 9.06 12.49
N SER A 207 1.65 8.63 13.39
CA SER A 207 1.29 7.82 14.56
C SER A 207 0.54 8.61 15.63
N ASP A 208 0.77 9.92 15.71
CA ASP A 208 0.13 10.84 16.66
C ASP A 208 -1.25 11.34 16.21
N LEU A 209 -1.64 11.03 14.97
CA LEU A 209 -2.99 11.35 14.49
C LEU A 209 -4.04 10.68 15.38
N ILE A 210 -4.89 11.51 15.98
CA ILE A 210 -6.07 11.08 16.74
C ILE A 210 -7.23 10.95 15.76
N LEU A 211 -7.44 9.74 15.25
CA LEU A 211 -8.58 9.43 14.40
C LEU A 211 -9.80 9.08 15.27
N PRO A 212 -11.02 9.50 14.89
CA PRO A 212 -12.24 9.12 15.62
C PRO A 212 -12.42 7.60 15.74
N VAL A 213 -11.94 6.86 14.72
CA VAL A 213 -11.84 5.41 14.71
C VAL A 213 -10.51 5.05 14.06
N SER A 214 -9.71 4.18 14.69
CA SER A 214 -8.43 3.77 14.10
C SER A 214 -8.66 2.86 12.89
N ALA A 215 -7.71 2.85 11.96
CA ALA A 215 -7.78 1.91 10.83
C ALA A 215 -7.77 0.45 11.33
N MET A 216 -7.11 0.17 12.47
CA MET A 216 -7.15 -1.13 13.12
C MET A 216 -8.55 -1.55 13.57
N ASP A 217 -9.34 -0.63 14.11
CA ASP A 217 -10.70 -0.94 14.56
C ASP A 217 -11.65 -1.15 13.38
N ILE A 218 -11.53 -0.34 12.33
CA ILE A 218 -12.28 -0.54 11.07
C ILE A 218 -12.00 -1.93 10.50
N ARG A 219 -10.74 -2.37 10.49
CA ARG A 219 -10.34 -3.71 10.02
C ARG A 219 -11.01 -4.82 10.82
N LYS A 220 -10.98 -4.72 12.16
CA LYS A 220 -11.62 -5.70 13.04
C LYS A 220 -13.11 -5.80 12.73
N VAL A 221 -13.81 -4.66 12.63
CA VAL A 221 -15.24 -4.63 12.34
C VAL A 221 -15.54 -5.19 10.95
N GLN A 222 -14.79 -4.81 9.93
CA GLN A 222 -15.02 -5.31 8.57
C GLN A 222 -14.75 -6.80 8.42
N LYS A 223 -13.75 -7.34 9.13
CA LYS A 223 -13.49 -8.78 9.15
C LYS A 223 -14.71 -9.52 9.71
N VAL A 224 -15.21 -9.09 10.87
CA VAL A 224 -16.43 -9.64 11.49
C VAL A 224 -17.63 -9.50 10.54
N TRP A 225 -17.82 -8.33 9.94
CA TRP A 225 -18.91 -8.08 8.99
C TRP A 225 -18.86 -9.00 7.77
N ASN A 226 -17.66 -9.23 7.23
CA ASN A 226 -17.48 -10.13 6.10
C ASN A 226 -17.79 -11.58 6.49
N GLU A 227 -17.36 -12.03 7.67
CA GLU A 227 -17.69 -13.37 8.20
C GLU A 227 -19.21 -13.54 8.34
N ILE A 228 -19.92 -12.55 8.91
CA ILE A 228 -21.39 -12.52 8.98
C ILE A 228 -22.00 -12.66 7.59
N ARG A 229 -21.55 -11.85 6.62
CA ARG A 229 -22.09 -11.85 5.25
C ARG A 229 -21.83 -13.16 4.52
N SER A 230 -20.70 -13.81 4.79
CA SER A 230 -20.31 -15.09 4.19
C SER A 230 -20.92 -16.31 4.86
N GLY A 231 -21.63 -16.14 5.99
CA GLY A 231 -22.26 -17.22 6.74
C GLY A 231 -21.29 -18.08 7.56
N GLY A 232 -20.21 -17.49 8.08
CA GLY A 232 -19.25 -18.19 8.96
C GLY A 232 -19.79 -18.46 10.37
N ASP A 233 -19.19 -19.44 11.06
CA ASP A 233 -19.51 -19.77 12.46
C ASP A 233 -18.92 -18.73 13.42
N ILE A 234 -19.76 -17.85 13.95
CA ILE A 234 -19.35 -16.82 14.92
C ILE A 234 -19.62 -17.34 16.33
N GLU A 235 -18.56 -17.75 17.04
CA GLU A 235 -18.64 -18.02 18.47
C GLU A 235 -18.41 -16.74 19.28
N VAL A 236 -19.46 -16.23 19.93
CA VAL A 236 -19.36 -15.10 20.86
C VAL A 236 -18.94 -15.63 22.24
N LYS A 237 -17.74 -15.24 22.73
CA LYS A 237 -17.32 -15.47 24.11
C LYS A 237 -17.40 -14.18 24.92
N ILE A 238 -18.18 -14.20 25.98
CA ILE A 238 -18.25 -13.13 26.98
C ILE A 238 -17.15 -13.41 28.01
N THR A 239 -16.21 -12.48 28.18
CA THR A 239 -15.16 -12.55 29.21
C THR A 239 -15.02 -11.19 29.88
N GLU A 240 -14.83 -11.19 31.20
CA GLU A 240 -14.60 -9.98 32.01
C GLU A 240 -13.11 -9.58 32.03
N ASP A 241 -12.23 -10.46 31.55
CA ASP A 241 -10.78 -10.28 31.55
C ASP A 241 -10.24 -10.38 30.11
N LEU A 242 -9.79 -9.22 29.60
CA LEU A 242 -9.29 -9.05 28.22
C LEU A 242 -7.92 -9.71 28.02
N ASP A 243 -7.13 -9.87 29.09
CA ASP A 243 -5.73 -10.33 29.01
C ASP A 243 -5.60 -11.85 28.80
N GLN A 244 -6.70 -12.59 28.93
CA GLN A 244 -6.75 -14.04 28.70
C GLN A 244 -7.03 -14.43 27.23
N LEU A 245 -7.29 -13.44 26.37
CA LEU A 245 -7.69 -13.66 24.98
C LEU A 245 -6.45 -13.73 24.07
N LYS A 246 -6.39 -14.75 23.20
CA LYS A 246 -5.36 -14.83 22.16
C LYS A 246 -5.64 -13.77 21.08
N ASN A 247 -4.61 -13.16 20.49
CA ASN A 247 -4.73 -12.13 19.43
C ASN A 247 -5.62 -12.51 18.22
N GLY A 248 -5.96 -13.78 18.03
CA GLY A 248 -6.88 -14.25 17.00
C GLY A 248 -8.36 -14.36 17.42
N GLN A 249 -8.71 -14.07 18.68
CA GLN A 249 -10.08 -14.17 19.19
C GLN A 249 -10.82 -12.84 19.03
N MET A 250 -12.05 -12.91 18.54
CA MET A 250 -12.90 -11.75 18.27
C MET A 250 -13.43 -11.19 19.60
N VAL A 251 -13.15 -9.91 19.86
CA VAL A 251 -13.61 -9.21 21.06
C VAL A 251 -14.32 -7.93 20.64
N LEU A 252 -15.59 -7.82 21.01
CA LEU A 252 -16.36 -6.59 20.98
C LEU A 252 -16.65 -6.24 22.43
N ALA A 253 -15.89 -5.30 22.99
CA ALA A 253 -16.21 -4.69 24.27
C ALA A 253 -17.18 -3.52 24.01
N VAL A 254 -18.31 -3.51 24.71
CA VAL A 254 -19.26 -2.39 24.76
C VAL A 254 -19.02 -1.62 26.05
#